data_AF-A0A924QVA9-F1
#
_entry.id   AF-A0A924QVA9-F1
#
_cell.length_a   1.000
_cell.length_b   1.000
_cell.length_c   1.000
_cell.angle_alpha   90.00
_cell.angle_beta   90.00
_cell.angle_gamma   90.00
#
_symmetry.space_group_name_H-M   'P 1'
#
loop_
_entity.id
_entity.type
_entity.pdbx_description
1 polymer ?
#
loop_
_entity_poly.entity_id
_entity_poly.type
_entity_poly.pdbx_seq_one_letter_code
_entity_poly.pdbx_strand_id
1 'polypeptide(L)' 'MHRSHNTKIFWHLNDDCVGTTQQFYQLKLNPKAGKHLLTVIDKQGNSVNRNFEILVKEKN' A
#
# COMPACT_ATOMS: atom_id res chain seq x y z
N MET A 1 -17.72 20.87 12.37
CA MET A 1 -16.84 20.26 11.35
C MET A 1 -16.02 19.16 12.01
N HIS A 2 -16.55 17.93 12.09
CA HIS A 2 -15.85 16.82 12.76
C HIS A 2 -14.86 16.20 11.76
N ARG A 3 -13.57 16.49 11.96
CA ARG A 3 -12.44 15.95 11.21
C ARG A 3 -12.23 14.47 11.54
N SER A 4 -13.14 13.60 11.09
CA SER A 4 -13.02 12.16 11.25
C SER A 4 -11.93 11.58 10.31
N HIS A 5 -10.66 11.91 10.56
CA HIS A 5 -9.52 11.53 9.71
C HIS A 5 -8.98 10.11 9.98
N ASN A 6 -9.75 9.27 10.67
CA ASN A 6 -9.34 7.92 11.07
C ASN A 6 -9.92 6.86 10.11
N THR A 7 -9.69 7.03 8.80
CA THR A 7 -10.18 6.08 7.81
C THR A 7 -9.27 4.87 7.79
N LYS A 8 -9.81 3.69 8.13
CA LYS A 8 -9.10 2.43 7.93
C LYS A 8 -8.93 2.18 6.44
N ILE A 9 -7.69 1.93 6.02
CA ILE A 9 -7.36 1.49 4.67
C ILE A 9 -6.66 0.14 4.70
N PHE A 10 -6.84 -0.61 3.63
CA PHE A 10 -6.28 -1.94 3.40
C PHE A 10 -5.24 -1.83 2.28
N TRP A 11 -4.06 -2.39 2.52
CA TRP A 11 -2.94 -2.37 1.60
C TRP A 11 -2.80 -3.76 0.98
N HIS A 12 -2.80 -3.81 -0.34
CA HIS A 12 -2.58 -5.02 -1.11
C HIS A 12 -1.37 -4.83 -2.02
N LEU A 13 -0.54 -5.86 -2.13
CA LEU A 13 0.62 -5.90 -3.02
C LEU A 13 0.51 -7.14 -3.90
N ASN A 14 0.42 -6.96 -5.22
CA ASN A 14 0.24 -8.07 -6.18
C ASN A 14 -0.90 -9.02 -5.77
N ASP A 15 -2.04 -8.43 -5.41
CA ASP A 15 -3.27 -9.11 -4.96
C ASP A 15 -3.26 -9.62 -3.50
N ASP A 16 -2.09 -9.73 -2.86
CA ASP A 16 -1.98 -10.16 -1.45
C ASP A 16 -2.25 -9.00 -0.48
N CYS A 17 -3.11 -9.22 0.52
CA CYS A 17 -3.31 -8.26 1.61
C CYS A 17 -2.06 -8.24 2.52
N VAL A 18 -1.35 -7.12 2.54
CA VAL A 18 -0.09 -6.94 3.28
C VAL A 18 -0.25 -6.16 4.58
N GLY A 19 -1.43 -5.56 4.83
CA GLY A 19 -1.73 -4.92 6.10
C GLY A 19 -2.83 -3.86 6.04
N THR A 20 -3.09 -3.22 7.18
CA THR A 20 -4.06 -2.13 7.29
C THR A 20 -3.51 -0.99 8.16
N THR A 21 -3.90 0.24 7.85
CA THR A 21 -3.52 1.43 8.65
C THR A 21 -4.72 2.33 8.87
N GLN A 22 -4.69 3.16 9.92
CA GLN A 22 -5.82 4.03 10.30
C GLN A 22 -5.42 5.50 10.58
N GLN A 23 -4.18 5.77 10.98
CA GLN A 23 -3.72 7.11 11.38
C GLN A 23 -2.63 7.68 10.48
N PHE A 24 -1.55 6.93 10.25
CA PHE A 24 -0.36 7.45 9.56
C PHE A 24 -0.27 7.06 8.09
N TYR A 25 -1.22 6.28 7.56
CA TYR A 25 -1.27 5.83 6.16
C TYR A 25 0.09 5.34 5.62
N GLN A 26 0.89 4.69 6.47
CA GLN A 26 2.24 4.22 6.16
C GLN A 26 2.38 2.76 6.57
N LEU A 27 2.90 1.95 5.66
CA LEU A 27 3.24 0.55 5.88
C LEU A 27 4.66 0.30 5.37
N LYS A 28 5.51 -0.29 6.21
CA LYS A 28 6.86 -0.71 5.80
C LYS A 28 6.78 -2.11 5.23
N LEU A 29 7.29 -2.29 4.01
CA LEU A 29 7.34 -3.58 3.32
C LEU A 29 8.76 -3.81 2.82
N ASN A 30 9.12 -5.08 2.63
CA ASN A 30 10.36 -5.50 1.99
C ASN A 30 10.06 -6.48 0.84
N PRO A 31 9.43 -6.05 -0.25
CA PRO A 31 9.14 -6.93 -1.38
C PRO A 31 10.42 -7.27 -2.13
N LYS A 32 10.36 -8.35 -2.91
CA LYS A 32 11.44 -8.71 -3.83
C LYS A 32 11.59 -7.65 -4.92
N ALA A 33 12.75 -7.62 -5.57
CA ALA A 33 12.91 -6.79 -6.76
C ALA A 33 11.96 -7.24 -7.89
N GLY A 34 11.56 -6.31 -8.75
CA GLY A 34 10.65 -6.53 -9.85
C GLY A 34 9.45 -5.60 -9.83
N LYS A 35 8.53 -5.86 -10.77
CA LYS A 35 7.29 -5.08 -10.95
C LYS A 35 6.25 -5.49 -9.92
N HIS A 36 5.57 -4.48 -9.38
CA HIS A 36 4.56 -4.63 -8.37
C HIS A 36 3.34 -3.74 -8.62
N LEU A 37 2.18 -4.23 -8.22
CA LEU A 37 0.93 -3.48 -8.16
C LEU A 37 0.57 -3.23 -6.70
N LEU A 38 0.58 -1.96 -6.29
CA LEU A 38 0.05 -1.52 -5.01
C LEU A 38 -1.42 -1.16 -5.17
N THR A 39 -2.29 -1.79 -4.38
CA THR A 39 -3.72 -1.47 -4.32
C THR A 39 -4.07 -1.03 -2.91
N VAL A 40 -4.68 0.14 -2.78
CA VAL A 40 -5.16 0.68 -1.49
C VAL A 40 -6.67 0.78 -1.54
N ILE A 41 -7.34 0.15 -0.59
CA ILE A 41 -8.80 0.08 -0.52
C ILE A 41 -9.28 0.73 0.78
N ASP A 42 -10.29 1.59 0.73
CA ASP A 42 -10.92 2.15 1.92
C ASP A 42 -12.10 1.29 2.41
N LYS A 43 -12.64 1.61 3.60
CA LYS A 43 -13.80 0.91 4.16
C LYS A 43 -15.10 0.99 3.32
N GLN A 44 -15.16 1.88 2.34
CA GLN A 44 -16.32 2.09 1.47
C GLN A 44 -16.17 1.30 0.15
N GLY A 45 -15.04 0.59 -0.03
CA GLY A 45 -14.74 -0.14 -1.25
C GLY A 45 -14.08 0.70 -2.34
N ASN A 46 -13.75 1.97 -2.08
CA ASN A 46 -13.01 2.78 -3.02
C ASN A 46 -11.57 2.28 -3.09
N SER A 47 -11.06 2.06 -4.30
CA SER A 47 -9.71 1.55 -4.53
C SER A 47 -8.88 2.48 -5.40
N VAL A 48 -7.61 2.66 -5.04
CA VAL A 48 -6.59 3.28 -5.88
C VAL A 48 -5.47 2.28 -6.12
N ASN A 49 -5.03 2.16 -7.38
CA ASN A 49 -3.93 1.30 -7.78
C ASN A 49 -2.73 2.11 -8.28
N ARG A 50 -1.53 1.58 -8.05
CA ARG A 50 -0.27 2.15 -8.52
C ARG A 50 0.73 1.06 -8.86
N ASN A 51 1.18 1.06 -10.11
CA ASN A 51 2.30 0.23 -10.55
C ASN A 51 3.62 0.87 -10.13
N PHE A 52 4.57 0.06 -9.66
CA PHE A 52 5.93 0.48 -9.36
C PHE A 52 6.90 -0.68 -9.56
N GLU A 53 8.19 -0.38 -9.63
CA GLU A 53 9.25 -1.38 -9.80
C GLU A 53 10.32 -1.18 -8.73
N ILE A 54 10.67 -2.27 -8.06
CA ILE A 54 11.80 -2.31 -7.11
C ILE A 54 13.02 -2.76 -7.89
N LEU A 55 14.02 -1.88 -7.95
CA LEU A 55 15.30 -2.17 -8.60
C LEU A 55 16.20 -2.97 -7.66
N VAL A 56 16.93 -3.95 -8.22
CA VAL A 56 18.02 -4.59 -7.49
C VAL A 56 19.13 -3.56 -7.32
N LYS A 57 19.64 -3.42 -6.10
CA LYS A 57 20.84 -2.63 -5.87
C LYS A 57 22.03 -3.46 -6.32
N GLU A 58 22.58 -3.16 -7.49
CA GLU A 58 23.86 -3.74 -7.91
C GLU A 58 24.93 -3.32 -6.90
N LYS A 59 25.59 -4.30 -6.29
CA LYS A 59 26.78 -4.05 -5.48
C LYS A 59 27.93 -3.83 -6.46
N ASN A 60 28.34 -2.58 -6.61
CA ASN A 60 29.59 -2.20 -7.26
C ASN A 60 30.73 -2.20 -6.24
#